data_AF-A0A934AMW2-F1
#
_entry.id   AF-A0A934AMW2-F1
#
_cell.length_a   1.000
_cell.length_b   1.000
_cell.length_c   1.000
_cell.angle_alpha   90.00
_cell.angle_beta   90.00
_cell.angle_gamma   90.00
#
_symmetry.space_group_name_H-M   'P 1'
#
loop_
_entity.id
_entity.type
_entity.pdbx_description
1 polymer ?
#
loop_
_entity_poly.entity_id
_entity_poly.type
_entity_poly.pdbx_seq_one_letter_code
_entity_poly.pdbx_strand_id
1 'polypeptide(L)'
;MPLKLGSIIVFLLFLVSLNVLFLDIMVFTKSSNRESVSVITEPQKDVLTCPDACTAKIDEALSKATPAPAAVEISPTAIPAVPQAAEFYVPLGSGTTKSSEYEELLGAEAYINTVSYPTIKKVTFEIFLRNPTGNGRLYAKLYNVTDKHDVWFSEVFT
;
A
#
# COMPACT_ATOMS: atom_id res chain seq x y z
N MET A 1 -58.28 26.08 -30.15
CA MET A 1 -57.44 25.35 -31.14
C MET A 1 -57.08 24.01 -30.53
N PRO A 2 -57.53 22.87 -31.07
CA PRO A 2 -57.13 21.57 -30.54
C PRO A 2 -55.63 21.36 -30.80
N LEU A 3 -54.83 21.30 -29.73
CA LEU A 3 -53.43 20.87 -29.83
C LEU A 3 -53.43 19.47 -30.44
N LYS A 4 -52.87 19.34 -31.64
CA LYS A 4 -52.74 18.04 -32.29
C LYS A 4 -51.87 17.16 -31.40
N LEU A 5 -52.31 15.94 -31.12
CA LEU A 5 -51.60 14.96 -30.28
C LEU A 5 -50.12 14.81 -30.68
N GLY A 6 -49.82 14.90 -31.98
CA GLY A 6 -48.43 14.90 -32.48
C GLY A 6 -47.56 16.04 -31.95
N SER A 7 -48.12 17.23 -31.72
CA SER A 7 -47.39 18.37 -31.15
C SER A 7 -47.01 18.15 -29.69
N ILE A 8 -47.82 17.41 -28.93
CA ILE A 8 -47.53 17.07 -27.53
C ILE A 8 -46.40 16.05 -27.45
N ILE A 9 -46.40 15.05 -28.33
CA ILE A 9 -45.36 14.02 -28.39
C ILE A 9 -44.01 14.65 -28.77
N VAL A 10 -43.99 15.54 -29.76
CA VAL A 10 -42.76 16.26 -30.16
C VAL A 10 -42.22 17.11 -29.02
N PHE A 11 -43.10 17.79 -28.26
CA PHE A 11 -42.69 18.59 -27.12
C PHE A 11 -42.10 17.73 -25.97
N LEU A 12 -42.68 16.57 -25.69
CA LEU A 12 -42.15 15.65 -24.68
C LEU A 12 -40.79 15.07 -25.08
N LEU A 13 -40.62 14.67 -26.34
CA LEU A 13 -39.32 14.19 -26.86
C LEU A 13 -38.24 15.27 -26.77
N PHE A 14 -38.60 16.53 -27.04
CA PHE A 14 -37.69 17.66 -26.90
C PHE A 14 -37.24 17.87 -25.45
N LEU A 15 -38.16 17.78 -24.47
CA LEU A 15 -37.82 17.89 -23.06
C LEU A 15 -36.89 16.76 -22.59
N VAL A 16 -37.13 15.52 -23.05
CA VAL A 16 -36.24 14.38 -22.74
C VAL A 16 -34.85 14.62 -23.35
N SER A 17 -34.77 15.07 -24.61
CA SER A 17 -33.49 15.37 -25.26
C SER A 17 -32.71 16.48 -24.54
N LEU A 18 -33.39 17.52 -24.05
CA LEU A 18 -32.75 18.59 -23.27
C LEU A 18 -32.20 18.07 -21.94
N ASN A 19 -32.93 17.17 -21.27
CA ASN A 19 -32.48 16.58 -20.01
C ASN A 19 -31.21 15.73 -20.20
N VAL A 20 -31.17 14.89 -21.26
CA VAL A 20 -29.98 14.09 -21.58
C VAL A 20 -28.78 14.98 -21.94
N LEU A 21 -29.00 16.00 -22.77
CA LEU A 21 -27.93 16.94 -23.17
C LEU A 21 -27.37 17.71 -21.97
N PHE A 22 -28.23 18.09 -21.01
CA PHE A 22 -27.81 18.74 -19.78
C PHE A 22 -26.94 17.83 -18.90
N LEU A 23 -27.32 16.55 -18.77
CA LEU A 23 -26.53 15.56 -18.02
C LEU A 23 -25.16 15.33 -18.65
N ASP A 24 -25.08 15.20 -19.98
CA ASP A 24 -23.80 15.04 -20.68
C ASP A 24 -22.87 16.24 -20.44
N ILE A 25 -23.38 17.47 -20.59
CA ILE A 25 -22.59 18.69 -20.33
C ILE A 25 -22.07 18.72 -18.88
N MET A 26 -22.89 18.32 -17.91
CA MET A 26 -22.50 18.30 -16.49
C MET A 26 -21.42 17.25 -16.20
N VAL A 27 -21.45 16.10 -16.88
CA VAL A 27 -20.43 15.05 -16.72
C VAL A 27 -19.12 15.48 -17.37
N PHE A 28 -19.16 16.03 -18.58
CA PHE A 28 -17.96 16.44 -19.31
C PHE A 28 -17.26 17.68 -18.71
N THR A 29 -18.01 18.62 -18.14
CA THR A 29 -17.41 19.80 -17.48
C THR A 29 -16.67 19.48 -16.18
N LYS A 30 -16.96 18.35 -15.51
CA LYS A 30 -16.22 17.92 -14.30
C LYS A 30 -14.89 17.21 -14.59
N SER A 31 -14.59 16.83 -15.83
CA SER A 31 -13.39 16.04 -16.17
C SER A 31 -12.17 16.89 -16.59
N SER A 32 -12.32 18.20 -16.75
CA SER A 32 -11.25 19.08 -17.25
C SER A 32 -10.42 19.71 -16.12
N ASN A 33 -9.79 18.89 -15.29
CA ASN A 33 -8.70 19.35 -14.43
C ASN A 33 -7.69 18.21 -14.20
N ARG A 34 -7.06 17.75 -15.28
CA ARG A 34 -5.84 16.94 -15.21
C ARG A 34 -4.65 17.88 -15.13
N GLU A 35 -4.20 18.15 -13.90
CA GLU A 35 -2.87 18.74 -13.66
C GLU A 35 -1.81 17.80 -14.25
N SER A 36 -1.01 18.32 -15.16
CA SER A 36 0.17 17.64 -15.69
C SER A 36 1.25 17.60 -14.60
N VAL A 37 1.46 16.44 -14.00
CA VAL A 37 2.59 16.21 -13.09
C VAL A 37 3.86 16.06 -13.93
N SER A 38 4.79 17.00 -13.72
CA SER A 38 6.15 16.94 -14.25
C SER A 38 6.91 15.80 -13.56
N VAL A 39 7.34 14.80 -14.32
CA VAL A 39 8.25 13.76 -13.87
C VAL A 39 9.59 14.42 -13.56
N ILE A 40 9.99 14.46 -12.29
CA ILE A 40 11.36 14.78 -11.90
C ILE A 40 12.14 13.48 -11.87
N THR A 41 13.20 13.48 -12.67
CA THR A 41 14.21 12.46 -12.86
C THR A 41 15.11 12.32 -11.62
N GLU A 42 15.42 11.06 -11.30
CA GLU A 42 16.61 10.52 -10.60
C GLU A 42 16.62 10.44 -9.05
N PRO A 43 16.92 9.25 -8.48
CA PRO A 43 17.15 9.09 -7.06
C PRO A 43 18.55 9.58 -6.70
N GLN A 44 18.63 10.70 -5.98
CA GLN A 44 19.86 11.06 -5.28
C GLN A 44 20.11 10.05 -4.16
N LYS A 45 21.14 9.23 -4.34
CA LYS A 45 21.72 8.37 -3.31
C LYS A 45 22.40 9.26 -2.27
N ASP A 46 21.63 9.77 -1.31
CA ASP A 46 22.20 10.42 -0.13
C ASP A 46 22.89 9.34 0.72
N VAL A 47 24.20 9.23 0.51
CA VAL A 47 25.12 8.59 1.43
C VAL A 47 25.06 9.39 2.72
N LEU A 48 24.41 8.81 3.74
CA LEU A 48 24.40 9.35 5.09
C LEU A 48 25.81 9.24 5.68
N THR A 49 26.68 10.19 5.34
CA THR A 49 27.98 10.38 6.00
C THR A 49 27.71 10.88 7.42
N CYS A 50 27.68 9.96 8.38
CA CYS A 50 27.67 10.26 9.82
C CYS A 50 28.92 11.11 10.12
N PRO A 51 28.78 12.38 10.58
CA PRO A 51 29.90 13.21 10.98
C PRO A 51 30.63 12.59 12.17
N ASP A 52 31.93 12.87 12.36
CA ASP A 52 32.76 12.27 13.43
C ASP A 52 32.18 12.41 14.85
N ALA A 53 31.30 13.39 15.06
CA ALA A 53 30.56 13.55 16.32
C ALA A 53 29.54 12.42 16.59
N CYS A 54 29.02 11.78 15.54
CA CYS A 54 28.04 10.71 15.60
C CYS A 54 28.71 9.35 15.89
N THR A 55 29.91 9.09 15.36
CA THR A 55 30.72 7.91 15.73
C THR A 55 31.20 7.97 17.18
N ALA A 56 31.64 9.14 17.64
CA ALA A 56 32.07 9.34 19.03
C ALA A 56 30.97 9.02 20.06
N LYS A 57 29.70 9.30 19.74
CA LYS A 57 28.58 8.96 20.62
C LYS A 57 28.26 7.46 20.66
N ILE A 58 28.51 6.74 19.55
CA ILE A 58 28.34 5.30 19.48
C ILE A 58 29.44 4.61 20.32
N ASP A 59 30.68 5.07 20.21
CA ASP A 59 31.81 4.53 20.99
C ASP A 59 31.68 4.84 22.50
N GLU A 60 31.14 6.00 22.86
CA GLU A 60 30.82 6.32 24.26
C GLU A 60 29.71 5.42 24.82
N ALA A 61 28.70 5.08 24.00
CA ALA A 61 27.64 4.17 24.39
C ALA A 61 28.14 2.72 24.52
N LEU A 62 29.06 2.28 23.65
CA LEU A 62 29.69 0.96 23.74
C LEU A 62 30.63 0.82 24.94
N SER A 63 31.40 1.86 25.27
CA SER A 63 32.35 1.83 26.40
C SER A 63 31.68 1.90 27.78
N LYS A 64 30.43 2.37 27.84
CA LYS A 64 29.59 2.34 29.06
C LYS A 64 28.77 1.05 29.20
N ALA A 65 28.80 0.15 28.21
CA ALA A 65 28.15 -1.14 28.32
C ALA A 65 29.00 -2.09 29.19
N THR A 66 28.50 -2.40 30.38
CA THR A 66 29.12 -3.36 31.30
C THR A 66 29.22 -4.75 30.64
N PRO A 67 30.36 -5.46 30.71
CA PRO A 67 30.45 -6.83 30.21
C PRO A 67 29.46 -7.73 30.96
N ALA A 68 28.67 -8.48 30.20
CA ALA A 68 27.74 -9.47 30.74
C ALA A 68 28.50 -10.52 31.59
N PRO A 69 27.91 -11.04 32.68
CA PRO A 69 28.54 -12.09 33.49
C PRO A 69 28.89 -13.31 32.63
N ALA A 70 30.08 -13.86 32.85
CA ALA A 70 30.57 -15.06 32.19
C ALA A 70 29.55 -16.20 32.29
N ALA A 71 29.25 -16.82 31.15
CA ALA A 71 28.36 -17.96 31.06
C ALA A 71 28.89 -19.13 31.90
N VAL A 72 28.06 -19.63 32.81
CA VAL A 72 28.26 -20.91 33.49
C VAL A 72 27.97 -22.01 32.46
N GLU A 73 28.96 -22.87 32.18
CA GLU A 73 28.74 -24.08 31.39
C GLU A 73 27.83 -25.03 32.15
N ILE A 74 26.56 -25.09 31.72
CA ILE A 74 25.62 -26.14 32.11
C ILE A 74 25.60 -27.14 30.96
N SER A 75 26.07 -28.36 31.22
CA SER A 75 25.98 -29.47 30.28
C SER A 75 24.50 -29.77 29.96
N PRO A 76 24.05 -29.69 28.69
CA PRO A 76 22.66 -29.94 28.37
C PRO A 76 22.41 -31.45 28.33
N THR A 77 21.71 -31.97 29.35
CA THR A 77 20.92 -33.18 29.19
C THR A 77 19.96 -32.93 28.03
N ALA A 78 20.10 -33.71 26.95
CA ALA A 78 19.26 -33.60 25.75
C ALA A 78 17.80 -33.91 26.09
N ILE A 79 17.04 -32.85 26.39
CA ILE A 79 15.59 -32.87 26.32
C ILE A 79 15.27 -32.92 24.81
N PRO A 80 14.39 -33.84 24.35
CA PRO A 80 13.91 -33.79 22.97
C PRO A 80 13.28 -32.41 22.75
N ALA A 81 13.91 -31.60 21.90
CA ALA A 81 13.38 -30.30 21.54
C ALA A 81 12.03 -30.51 20.86
N VAL A 82 10.95 -30.29 21.59
CA VAL A 82 9.64 -30.04 20.98
C VAL A 82 9.86 -28.84 20.08
N PRO A 83 9.63 -28.95 18.75
CA PRO A 83 9.85 -27.82 17.85
C PRO A 83 8.89 -26.71 18.28
N GLN A 84 9.42 -25.71 18.98
CA GLN A 84 8.71 -24.51 19.33
C GLN A 84 8.31 -23.85 18.00
N ALA A 85 7.01 -23.71 17.76
CA ALA A 85 6.53 -23.06 16.56
C ALA A 85 7.09 -21.63 16.54
N ALA A 86 7.97 -21.34 15.58
CA ALA A 86 8.53 -20.02 15.40
C ALA A 86 7.55 -19.21 14.53
N GLU A 87 6.92 -18.21 15.13
CA GLU A 87 6.13 -17.21 14.42
C GLU A 87 6.97 -15.95 14.22
N PHE A 88 6.98 -15.44 13.00
CA PHE A 88 7.73 -14.24 12.63
C PHE A 88 6.75 -13.17 12.19
N TYR A 89 6.88 -11.98 12.76
CA TYR A 89 6.13 -10.80 12.35
C TYR A 89 7.03 -9.92 11.47
N VAL A 90 6.61 -9.72 10.23
CA VAL A 90 7.24 -8.79 9.28
C VAL A 90 6.24 -7.66 9.05
N PRO A 91 6.51 -6.43 9.51
CA PRO A 91 5.58 -5.33 9.33
C PRO A 91 5.49 -4.97 7.84
N LEU A 92 4.26 -4.92 7.33
CA LEU A 92 3.98 -4.13 6.14
C LEU A 92 4.06 -2.66 6.56
N GLY A 93 4.69 -1.84 5.74
CA GLY A 93 4.68 -0.41 5.99
C GLY A 93 3.30 0.22 5.71
N SER A 94 3.28 1.52 5.46
CA SER A 94 2.05 2.26 5.20
C SER A 94 2.26 3.29 4.10
N GLY A 95 1.21 3.52 3.32
CA GLY A 95 1.20 4.59 2.32
C GLY A 95 -0.20 5.11 2.07
N THR A 96 -0.30 6.14 1.24
CA THR A 96 -1.57 6.74 0.84
C THR A 96 -1.55 7.02 -0.65
N THR A 97 -2.69 6.85 -1.29
CA THR A 97 -2.87 7.14 -2.71
C THR A 97 -4.18 7.88 -2.93
N LYS A 98 -4.25 8.62 -4.04
CA LYS A 98 -5.48 9.20 -4.60
C LYS A 98 -5.77 8.66 -6.01
N SER A 99 -5.01 7.68 -6.46
CA SER A 99 -5.16 7.08 -7.78
C SER A 99 -6.51 6.35 -7.89
N SER A 100 -7.04 6.35 -9.10
CA SER A 100 -8.21 5.55 -9.47
C SER A 100 -7.81 4.25 -10.19
N GLU A 101 -6.52 4.06 -10.42
CA GLU A 101 -5.93 2.88 -11.07
C GLU A 101 -5.00 2.17 -10.08
N TYR A 102 -4.71 0.89 -10.34
CA TYR A 102 -3.71 0.15 -9.57
C TYR A 102 -2.33 0.81 -9.72
N GLU A 103 -1.77 1.23 -8.60
CA GLU A 103 -0.41 1.73 -8.51
C GLU A 103 0.30 1.13 -7.31
N GLU A 104 1.63 1.13 -7.38
CA GLU A 104 2.47 0.73 -6.26
C GLU A 104 2.37 1.78 -5.15
N LEU A 105 2.07 1.31 -3.95
CA LEU A 105 1.93 2.17 -2.78
C LEU A 105 3.28 2.27 -2.07
N LEU A 106 4.02 3.34 -2.38
CA LEU A 106 5.34 3.59 -1.78
C LEU A 106 5.28 3.55 -0.25
N GLY A 107 6.18 2.78 0.35
CA GLY A 107 6.28 2.62 1.79
C GLY A 107 5.34 1.58 2.37
N ALA A 108 4.53 0.88 1.55
CA ALA A 108 3.74 -0.28 1.96
C ALA A 108 4.33 -1.61 1.46
N GLU A 109 5.59 -1.62 1.02
CA GLU A 109 6.32 -2.84 0.67
C GLU A 109 6.89 -3.59 1.90
N ALA A 110 7.13 -4.89 1.72
CA ALA A 110 7.94 -5.69 2.63
C ALA A 110 8.83 -6.66 1.85
N TYR A 111 10.01 -6.93 2.40
CA TYR A 111 10.98 -7.86 1.83
C TYR A 111 11.05 -9.14 2.66
N ILE A 112 10.87 -10.28 2.00
CA ILE A 112 10.93 -11.60 2.64
C ILE A 112 12.05 -12.40 1.98
N ASN A 113 13.11 -12.70 2.75
CA ASN A 113 14.14 -13.65 2.35
C ASN A 113 13.85 -15.01 2.97
N THR A 114 13.43 -16.00 2.16
CA THR A 114 13.07 -17.33 2.63
C THR A 114 14.22 -18.08 3.29
N VAL A 115 15.48 -17.72 3.02
CA VAL A 115 16.67 -18.31 3.66
C VAL A 115 16.81 -17.87 5.13
N SER A 116 16.21 -16.73 5.48
CA SER A 116 16.20 -16.20 6.86
C SER A 116 15.18 -16.89 7.77
N TYR A 117 14.37 -17.80 7.23
CA TYR A 117 13.31 -18.48 7.99
C TYR A 117 13.48 -20.01 7.88
N PRO A 118 13.14 -20.77 8.94
CA PRO A 118 12.94 -22.21 8.83
C PRO A 118 11.76 -22.50 7.89
N THR A 119 11.54 -23.78 7.57
CA THR A 119 10.48 -24.22 6.65
C THR A 119 9.14 -23.52 6.91
N ILE A 120 8.74 -22.65 5.99
CA ILE A 120 7.54 -21.83 6.08
C ILE A 120 6.32 -22.71 5.82
N LYS A 121 5.45 -22.87 6.82
CA LYS A 121 4.20 -23.63 6.68
C LYS A 121 3.05 -22.79 6.14
N LYS A 122 2.98 -21.52 6.54
CA LYS A 122 1.90 -20.59 6.22
C LYS A 122 2.42 -19.15 6.34
N VAL A 123 1.95 -18.29 5.45
CA VAL A 123 2.13 -16.83 5.53
C VAL A 123 0.74 -16.20 5.58
N THR A 124 0.53 -15.26 6.49
CA THR A 124 -0.70 -14.45 6.57
C THR A 124 -0.32 -13.00 6.33
N PHE A 125 -1.04 -12.33 5.43
CA PHE A 125 -0.92 -10.90 5.23
C PHE A 125 -2.14 -10.21 5.82
N GLU A 126 -1.92 -9.16 6.60
CA GLU A 126 -2.96 -8.35 7.21
C GLU A 126 -2.76 -6.90 6.81
N ILE A 127 -3.80 -6.27 6.30
CA ILE A 127 -3.77 -4.86 5.89
C ILE A 127 -4.97 -4.11 6.46
N PHE A 128 -4.79 -2.82 6.69
CA PHE A 128 -5.85 -1.92 7.12
C PHE A 128 -6.08 -0.86 6.05
N LEU A 129 -7.32 -0.80 5.52
CA LEU A 129 -7.71 0.17 4.51
C LEU A 129 -8.58 1.26 5.13
N ARG A 130 -8.25 2.52 4.86
CA ARG A 130 -9.02 3.67 5.33
C ARG A 130 -9.33 4.62 4.18
N ASN A 131 -10.61 4.90 3.96
CA ASN A 131 -11.06 5.94 3.04
C ASN A 131 -11.37 7.23 3.83
N PRO A 132 -10.51 8.26 3.78
CA PRO A 132 -10.74 9.49 4.55
C PRO A 132 -11.97 10.27 4.09
N THR A 133 -12.37 10.12 2.82
CA THR A 133 -13.49 10.86 2.23
C THR A 133 -14.84 10.18 2.42
N GLY A 134 -14.83 8.88 2.73
CA GLY A 134 -16.04 8.05 2.80
C GLY A 134 -16.72 7.79 1.45
N ASN A 135 -16.17 8.28 0.34
CA ASN A 135 -16.76 8.14 -0.99
C ASN A 135 -16.08 7.04 -1.79
N GLY A 136 -16.87 6.15 -2.38
CA GLY A 136 -16.36 5.07 -3.24
C GLY A 136 -15.82 3.86 -2.47
N ARG A 137 -15.23 2.92 -3.21
CA ARG A 137 -14.62 1.69 -2.69
C ARG A 137 -13.10 1.79 -2.77
N LEU A 138 -12.41 1.18 -1.81
CA LEU A 138 -10.96 0.99 -1.92
C LEU A 138 -10.68 -0.44 -2.38
N TYR A 139 -9.67 -0.59 -3.21
CA TYR A 139 -9.17 -1.87 -3.68
C TYR A 139 -7.70 -1.96 -3.32
N ALA A 140 -7.27 -3.11 -2.82
CA ALA A 140 -5.87 -3.42 -2.58
C ALA A 140 -5.60 -4.85 -3.02
N LYS A 141 -4.41 -5.09 -3.56
CA LYS A 141 -3.91 -6.42 -3.92
C LYS A 141 -2.42 -6.47 -3.64
N LEU A 142 -1.90 -7.67 -3.41
CA LEU A 142 -0.46 -7.88 -3.28
C LEU A 142 0.17 -8.02 -4.66
N TYR A 143 1.35 -7.43 -4.83
CA TYR A 143 2.14 -7.52 -6.04
C TYR A 143 3.51 -8.12 -5.74
N ASN A 144 3.92 -9.13 -6.50
CA ASN A 144 5.24 -9.71 -6.39
C ASN A 144 6.20 -8.92 -7.28
N VAL A 145 7.04 -8.09 -6.65
CA VAL A 145 8.02 -7.25 -7.34
C VAL A 145 9.10 -8.08 -8.05
N THR A 146 9.53 -9.19 -7.46
CA THR A 146 10.57 -10.07 -8.02
C THR A 146 10.10 -10.75 -9.30
N ASP A 147 8.91 -11.35 -9.26
CA ASP A 147 8.36 -12.13 -10.38
C ASP A 147 7.48 -11.30 -11.32
N LYS A 148 7.26 -10.02 -10.99
CA LYS A 148 6.53 -9.02 -11.79
C LYS A 148 5.10 -9.45 -12.14
N HIS A 149 4.39 -9.98 -11.15
CA HIS A 149 2.99 -10.35 -11.33
C HIS A 149 2.18 -10.13 -10.04
N ASP A 150 0.86 -10.02 -10.22
CA ASP A 150 -0.08 -9.97 -9.11
C ASP A 150 -0.07 -11.29 -8.33
N VAL A 151 -0.17 -11.21 -7.00
CA VAL A 151 -0.40 -12.41 -6.18
C VAL A 151 -1.85 -12.81 -6.36
N TRP A 152 -2.08 -14.02 -6.89
CA TRP A 152 -3.43 -14.51 -7.15
C TRP A 152 -4.27 -14.56 -5.88
N PHE A 153 -5.55 -14.19 -6.03
CA PHE A 153 -6.54 -14.19 -4.94
C PHE A 153 -6.17 -13.30 -3.73
N SER A 154 -5.30 -12.31 -3.93
CA SER A 154 -4.92 -11.35 -2.88
C SER A 154 -5.75 -10.07 -2.86
N GLU A 155 -6.69 -9.91 -3.80
CA GLU A 155 -7.51 -8.71 -3.88
C GLU A 155 -8.50 -8.62 -2.71
N VAL A 156 -8.54 -7.45 -2.07
CA VAL A 156 -9.49 -7.10 -1.01
C VAL A 156 -10.07 -5.72 -1.28
N PHE A 157 -11.31 -5.50 -0.83
CA PHE A 157 -11.99 -4.21 -0.99
C PHE A 157 -12.86 -3.88 0.22
N THR A 158 -13.17 -2.59 0.39
CA THR A 158 -14.13 -2.06 1.37
C THR A 158 -15.22 -1.23 0.73
#